data_AF-A0A9W9I276-F1
#
_entry.id   AF-A0A9W9I276-F1
#
_cell.length_a   1.000
_cell.length_b   1.000
_cell.length_c   1.000
_cell.angle_alpha   90.00
_cell.angle_beta   90.00
_cell.angle_gamma   90.00
#
_symmetry.space_group_name_H-M   'P 1'
#
loop_
_entity.id
_entity.type
_entity.pdbx_description
1 polymer ?
#
loop_
_entity_poly.entity_id
_entity_poly.type
_entity_poly.pdbx_seq_one_letter_code
_entity_poly.pdbx_strand_id
1 'polypeptide(L)' 'MASDCIVVLGACIIGLNVALLLAGKGFAKYVTIVAEQFPGDTSVDYCSPWAGANFSAISSSHENALRWDRIG' A
#
# COMPACT_ATOMS: atom_id res chain seq x y z
N MET A 1 -10.89 -21.81 20.90
CA MET A 1 -10.44 -21.50 19.53
C MET A 1 -9.60 -20.25 19.66
N ALA A 2 -8.32 -20.26 19.26
CA ALA A 2 -7.57 -19.02 19.17
C ALA A 2 -8.35 -18.10 18.23
N SER A 3 -8.70 -16.91 18.70
CA SER A 3 -9.29 -15.88 17.85
C SER A 3 -8.22 -15.51 16.83
N ASP A 4 -8.34 -15.99 15.59
CA ASP A 4 -7.32 -15.71 14.56
C ASP A 4 -7.19 -14.19 14.40
N CYS A 5 -6.06 -13.66 14.87
CA CYS A 5 -5.74 -12.24 14.83
C CYS A 5 -4.83 -11.98 13.63
N ILE A 6 -5.20 -11.01 12.80
CA ILE A 6 -4.47 -10.62 11.60
C ILE A 6 -3.75 -9.31 11.90
N VAL A 7 -2.43 -9.34 11.94
CA VAL A 7 -1.60 -8.15 12.13
C VAL A 7 -1.11 -7.66 10.77
N VAL A 8 -1.44 -6.43 10.42
CA VAL A 8 -0.89 -5.73 9.26
C VAL A 8 0.26 -4.84 9.75
N LEU A 9 1.48 -5.18 9.34
CA LEU A 9 2.68 -4.41 9.67
C LEU A 9 2.89 -3.30 8.63
N GLY A 10 2.80 -2.05 9.06
CA GLY A 10 2.95 -0.84 8.23
C GLY A 10 1.62 -0.22 7.80
N ALA A 11 1.51 1.11 7.93
CA ALA A 11 0.32 1.90 7.59
C ALA A 11 0.51 2.70 6.29
N CYS A 12 1.32 2.19 5.35
CA CYS A 12 1.45 2.73 4.00
C CYS A 12 0.25 2.33 3.12
N ILE A 13 0.19 2.86 1.90
CA ILE A 13 -0.92 2.57 0.97
C ILE A 13 -1.17 1.07 0.77
N ILE A 14 -0.12 0.25 0.75
CA ILE A 14 -0.23 -1.20 0.61
C ILE A 14 -0.88 -1.81 1.85
N GLY A 15 -0.38 -1.50 3.06
CA GLY A 15 -0.90 -2.02 4.31
C GLY A 15 -2.35 -1.61 4.57
N LEU A 16 -2.67 -0.33 4.37
CA LEU A 16 -4.03 0.19 4.56
C LEU A 16 -5.01 -0.40 3.54
N ASN A 17 -4.61 -0.57 2.28
CA ASN A 17 -5.47 -1.20 1.28
C ASN A 17 -5.75 -2.67 1.60
N VAL A 18 -4.74 -3.42 2.05
CA VAL A 18 -4.93 -4.81 2.51
C VAL A 18 -5.87 -4.87 3.72
N ALA A 19 -5.66 -4.00 4.71
CA ALA A 19 -6.53 -3.92 5.89
C ALA A 19 -7.99 -3.60 5.50
N LEU A 20 -8.19 -2.67 4.56
CA LEU A 20 -9.50 -2.31 4.03
C LEU A 20 -10.18 -3.49 3.34
N LEU A 21 -9.46 -4.24 2.49
CA LEU A 21 -9.99 -5.42 1.82
C LEU A 21 -10.34 -6.54 2.81
N LEU A 22 -9.55 -6.74 3.86
CA LEU A 22 -9.85 -7.68 4.93
C LEU A 22 -11.11 -7.26 5.72
N ALA A 23 -11.23 -5.97 6.03
CA ALA A 23 -12.43 -5.43 6.66
C ALA A 23 -13.68 -5.65 5.80
N GLY A 24 -13.59 -5.39 4.49
CA GLY A 24 -14.68 -5.64 3.52
C GLY A 24 -15.07 -7.11 3.38
N LYS A 25 -14.17 -8.04 3.72
CA LYS A 25 -14.45 -9.49 3.78
C LYS A 25 -15.00 -9.97 5.14
N GLY A 26 -15.29 -9.05 6.06
CA GLY A 26 -15.85 -9.38 7.38
C GLY A 26 -14.79 -9.66 8.46
N PHE A 27 -13.51 -9.43 8.18
CA PHE A 27 -12.43 -9.66 9.13
C PHE A 27 -12.06 -8.43 9.97
N ALA A 28 -12.81 -7.33 9.88
CA ALA A 28 -12.45 -6.06 10.53
C ALA A 28 -12.10 -6.19 12.03
N LYS A 29 -12.88 -6.97 12.77
CA LYS A 29 -12.69 -7.22 14.22
C LYS A 29 -11.43 -8.03 14.58
N TYR A 30 -10.78 -8.60 13.58
CA TYR A 30 -9.58 -9.41 13.72
C TYR A 30 -8.34 -8.69 13.19
N VAL A 31 -8.48 -7.53 12.54
CA VAL A 31 -7.37 -6.81 11.93
C VAL A 31 -6.85 -5.76 12.90
N THR A 32 -5.54 -5.81 13.18
CA THR A 32 -4.81 -4.75 13.89
C THR A 32 -3.68 -4.25 12.99
N ILE A 33 -3.61 -2.93 12.81
CA ILE A 33 -2.54 -2.28 12.04
C ILE A 33 -1.49 -1.79 13.04
N VAL A 34 -0.24 -2.20 12.86
CA VAL A 34 0.89 -1.78 13.70
C VAL A 34 1.91 -1.12 12.78
N ALA A 35 2.23 0.14 13.03
CA ALA A 35 3.16 0.91 12.24
C ALA A 35 3.88 1.94 13.10
N GLU A 36 5.08 2.32 12.68
CA GLU A 36 5.81 3.44 13.25
C GLU A 36 5.24 4.78 12.76
N GLN A 37 4.94 4.88 11.45
CA GLN A 37 4.32 6.06 10.85
C GLN A 37 2.92 5.75 10.33
N PHE A 38 2.02 6.72 10.48
CA PHE A 38 0.63 6.69 10.02
C PHE A 38 0.34 7.79 8.99
N PRO A 39 -0.80 7.73 8.26
CA PRO A 39 -1.22 8.84 7.42
C PRO A 39 -1.28 10.16 8.18
N GLY A 40 -0.62 11.18 7.65
CA GLY A 40 -0.40 12.47 8.31
C GLY A 40 1.04 12.69 8.75
N ASP A 41 1.78 11.60 9.01
CA ASP A 41 3.20 11.68 9.33
C ASP A 41 4.04 11.90 8.07
N THR A 42 5.20 12.53 8.26
CA THR A 42 6.22 12.67 7.22
C THR A 42 7.55 12.17 7.77
N SER A 43 8.13 11.19 7.09
CA SER A 43 9.43 10.61 7.44
C SER A 43 10.11 10.12 6.16
N VAL A 44 11.44 10.11 6.16
CA VAL A 44 12.23 9.50 5.07
C VAL A 44 11.97 7.99 4.97
N ASP A 45 11.66 7.34 6.10
CA ASP A 45 11.36 5.92 6.17
C ASP A 45 9.89 5.59 5.82
N TYR A 46 9.08 6.61 5.54
CA TYR A 46 7.68 6.49 5.18
C TYR A 46 7.43 7.01 3.77
N CYS A 47 7.39 6.10 2.79
CA CYS A 47 7.35 6.45 1.37
C CYS A 47 6.01 7.06 0.90
N SER A 48 4.88 6.65 1.51
CA SER A 48 3.54 6.99 0.99
C SER A 48 3.24 8.49 0.83
N PRO A 49 3.63 9.40 1.76
CA PRO A 49 3.43 10.84 1.59
C PRO A 49 4.20 11.48 0.43
N TRP A 50 5.28 10.85 -0.05
CA TRP A 50 6.14 11.39 -1.11
C TRP A 50 5.68 11.01 -2.51
N ALA A 51 4.72 10.08 -2.63
CA ALA A 51 4.14 9.75 -3.91
C ALA A 51 3.33 10.95 -4.45
N GLY A 52 3.54 11.33 -5.71
CA GLY A 52 2.64 12.29 -6.37
C GLY A 52 1.23 11.69 -6.56
N ALA A 53 1.21 10.37 -6.78
CA ALA A 53 0.13 9.41 -7.01
C ALA A 53 -0.79 9.69 -8.23
N ASN A 54 -0.35 9.22 -9.40
CA ASN A 54 -1.22 8.97 -10.55
C ASN A 54 -1.16 7.48 -10.94
N PHE A 55 -2.09 7.04 -11.79
CA PHE A 55 -1.96 5.74 -12.43
C PHE A 55 -1.16 5.90 -13.72
N SER A 56 0.02 5.30 -13.77
CA SER A 56 0.83 5.18 -14.98
C SER A 56 1.25 3.72 -15.16
N ALA A 57 0.86 3.13 -16.29
CA ALA A 57 1.19 1.74 -16.62
C ALA A 57 2.62 1.66 -17.16
N ILE A 58 3.60 1.75 -16.26
CA ILE A 58 5.03 1.67 -16.56
C ILE A 58 5.52 0.27 -16.23
N SER A 59 6.30 -0.31 -17.14
CA SER A 59 6.94 -1.60 -16.93
C SER A 59 8.32 -1.56 -17.56
N SER A 60 9.34 -1.90 -16.78
CA SER A 60 10.74 -1.88 -17.20
C SER A 60 11.09 -2.95 -18.24
N SER A 61 10.19 -3.90 -18.49
CA SER A 61 10.40 -5.02 -19.41
C SER A 61 9.33 -5.14 -20.50
N HIS A 62 8.31 -4.27 -20.50
CA HIS A 62 7.25 -4.33 -21.51
C HIS A 62 7.57 -3.39 -22.66
N GLU A 63 7.74 -3.96 -23.85
CA GLU A 63 8.22 -3.24 -25.04
C GLU A 63 7.35 -2.01 -25.39
N ASN A 64 6.03 -2.14 -25.22
CA ASN A 64 5.09 -1.04 -25.41
C ASN A 64 5.24 0.07 -24.35
N ALA A 65 5.51 -0.26 -23.09
CA ALA A 65 5.72 0.75 -22.04
C ALA A 65 7.05 1.50 -22.28
N LEU A 66 8.12 0.75 -22.58
CA LEU A 66 9.45 1.29 -22.90
C LEU A 66 9.47 2.17 -24.16
N ARG A 67 8.52 1.98 -25.09
CA ARG A 67 8.34 2.87 -26.24
C ARG A 67 7.86 4.25 -25.80
N TRP A 68 6.85 4.31 -24.92
CA TRP A 68 6.32 5.57 -24.42
C TRP A 68 7.30 6.29 -23.50
N ASP A 69 8.03 5.54 -22.65
CA ASP A 69 9.07 6.08 -21.76
C ASP A 69 10.26 6.72 -22.51
N ARG A 70 10.52 6.33 -23.77
CA ARG A 70 11.58 6.91 -24.61
C ARG A 70 11.19 8.21 -25.32
N ILE A 71 9.89 8.45 -25.47
CA ILE A 71 9.36 9.59 -26.24
C ILE A 71 9.04 10.77 -25.32
N GLY A 72 8.68 10.50 -24.05
CA GLY A 72 8.55 11.51 -23.01
C GLY A 72 9.90 12.02 -22.52
#